data_AF-A0A355GR57-F1
#
_entry.id   AF-A0A355GR57-F1
#
_cell.length_a   1.000
_cell.length_b   1.000
_cell.length_c   1.000
_cell.angle_alpha   90.00
_cell.angle_beta   90.00
_cell.angle_gamma   90.00
#
_symmetry.space_group_name_H-M   'P 1'
#
loop_
_entity.id
_entity.type
_entity.pdbx_description
1 polymer ?
#
loop_
_entity_poly.entity_id
_entity_poly.type
_entity_poly.pdbx_seq_one_letter_code
_entity_poly.pdbx_strand_id
1 'polypeptide(L)'
;GIFIPLIVVNCIILARAESFASKNPVINSMADGLGMGMGFTLSLVLMSTIREILGTGKLLVAKDFGFAGFKLFNEAFAAKIMISPPGGFITFGLLMALINYISQRREARANGR
;
A
#
# COMPACT_ATOMS: atom_id res chain seq x y z
N GLY A 1 -2.38 18.42 10.81
CA GLY A 1 -2.74 19.39 9.75
C GLY A 1 -2.18 19.04 8.37
N ILE A 2 -0.99 18.45 8.26
CA ILE A 2 -0.28 18.30 6.97
C ILE A 2 -1.00 17.33 6.00
N PHE A 3 -1.78 16.38 6.50
CA PHE A 3 -2.46 15.39 5.66
C PHE A 3 -3.68 15.97 4.91
N ILE A 4 -4.35 17.01 5.41
CA ILE A 4 -5.52 17.60 4.73
C ILE A 4 -5.18 18.06 3.30
N PRO A 5 -4.14 18.90 3.08
CA PRO A 5 -3.80 19.31 1.71
C PRO A 5 -3.34 18.13 0.85
N LEU A 6 -2.63 17.14 1.41
CA LEU A 6 -2.19 15.93 0.69
C LEU A 6 -3.35 15.02 0.26
N ILE A 7 -4.43 14.98 1.04
CA ILE A 7 -5.64 14.22 0.72
C ILE A 7 -6.40 14.93 -0.40
N VAL A 8 -6.58 16.25 -0.30
CA VAL A 8 -7.34 17.03 -1.30
C VAL A 8 -6.71 16.97 -2.69
N VAL A 9 -5.38 16.98 -2.77
CA VAL A 9 -4.63 16.89 -4.04
C VAL A 9 -4.28 15.46 -4.44
N ASN A 10 -4.81 14.44 -3.76
CA ASN A 10 -4.47 13.06 -4.08
C ASN A 10 -5.03 12.65 -5.44
N CYS A 11 -4.15 12.18 -6.33
CA CYS A 11 -4.51 11.80 -7.68
C CYS A 11 -5.57 10.70 -7.76
N ILE A 12 -5.61 9.74 -6.83
CA ILE A 12 -6.62 8.66 -6.85
C ILE A 12 -8.02 9.20 -6.58
N ILE A 13 -8.14 10.18 -5.70
CA ILE A 13 -9.43 10.77 -5.31
C ILE A 13 -9.95 11.62 -6.47
N LEU A 14 -9.11 12.49 -7.04
CA LEU A 14 -9.47 13.31 -8.18
C LEU A 14 -9.84 12.46 -9.40
N ALA A 15 -9.04 11.44 -9.72
CA ALA A 15 -9.30 10.56 -10.87
C ALA A 15 -10.64 9.83 -10.76
N ARG A 16 -11.00 9.31 -9.57
CA ARG A 16 -12.29 8.62 -9.37
C ARG A 16 -13.47 9.59 -9.28
N ALA A 17 -13.28 10.78 -8.71
CA ALA A 17 -14.31 11.81 -8.69
C ALA A 17 -14.69 12.25 -10.11
N GLU A 18 -13.70 12.48 -10.97
CA GLU A 18 -13.89 12.92 -12.35
C GLU A 18 -14.42 11.78 -13.25
N SER A 19 -13.83 10.59 -13.17
CA SER A 19 -14.17 9.49 -14.10
C SER A 19 -15.42 8.70 -13.71
N PHE A 20 -15.71 8.55 -12.40
CA PHE A 20 -16.78 7.68 -11.91
C PHE A 20 -17.89 8.44 -11.20
N ALA A 21 -17.56 9.28 -10.21
CA ALA A 21 -18.59 9.95 -9.40
C ALA A 21 -19.41 10.96 -10.21
N SER A 22 -18.79 11.63 -11.18
CA SER A 22 -19.46 12.62 -12.04
C SER A 22 -20.51 12.03 -12.99
N LYS A 23 -20.52 10.71 -13.20
CA LYS A 23 -21.36 10.04 -14.20
C LYS A 23 -22.29 8.97 -13.61
N ASN A 24 -22.25 8.73 -12.30
CA ASN A 24 -22.97 7.64 -11.64
C ASN A 24 -23.85 8.16 -10.49
N PRO A 25 -24.92 7.42 -10.11
CA PRO A 25 -25.73 7.77 -8.95
C PRO A 25 -24.94 7.62 -7.64
N VAL A 26 -25.31 8.43 -6.65
CA VAL A 26 -24.59 8.59 -5.37
C VAL A 26 -24.26 7.25 -4.69
N ILE A 27 -25.21 6.32 -4.63
CA ILE A 27 -25.03 5.02 -3.97
C ILE A 27 -23.91 4.20 -4.63
N ASN A 28 -23.86 4.17 -5.97
CA ASN A 28 -22.82 3.44 -6.69
C ASN A 28 -21.45 4.13 -6.50
N SER A 29 -21.42 5.46 -6.49
CA SER A 29 -20.19 6.23 -6.23
C SER A 29 -19.67 6.07 -4.81
N MET A 30 -20.56 5.92 -3.82
CA MET A 30 -20.18 5.61 -2.44
C MET A 30 -19.53 4.23 -2.33
N ALA A 31 -20.12 3.22 -2.97
CA ALA A 31 -19.55 1.87 -3.00
C ALA A 31 -18.15 1.86 -3.66
N ASP A 32 -17.97 2.59 -4.76
CA ASP A 32 -16.68 2.75 -5.42
C ASP A 32 -15.63 3.44 -4.53
N GLY A 33 -16.02 4.55 -3.90
CA GLY A 33 -15.14 5.28 -2.98
C GLY A 33 -14.68 4.41 -1.80
N LEU A 34 -15.59 3.62 -1.22
CA LEU A 34 -15.25 2.68 -0.14
C LEU A 34 -14.33 1.57 -0.64
N GLY A 35 -14.61 0.97 -1.80
CA GLY A 35 -13.79 -0.09 -2.38
C GLY A 35 -12.36 0.39 -2.68
N MET A 36 -12.23 1.56 -3.32
CA MET A 36 -10.93 2.16 -3.63
C MET A 36 -10.17 2.58 -2.38
N GLY A 37 -10.86 3.18 -1.40
CA GLY A 37 -10.25 3.56 -0.12
C GLY A 37 -9.72 2.36 0.66
N MET A 38 -10.50 1.28 0.75
CA MET A 38 -10.07 0.03 1.39
C MET A 38 -8.90 -0.60 0.65
N GLY A 39 -8.94 -0.68 -0.69
CA GLY A 39 -7.85 -1.22 -1.50
C GLY A 39 -6.55 -0.43 -1.35
N PHE A 40 -6.65 0.91 -1.33
CA PHE A 40 -5.51 1.80 -1.11
C PHE A 40 -4.92 1.60 0.29
N THR A 41 -5.77 1.53 1.32
CA THR A 41 -5.34 1.28 2.70
C THR A 41 -4.65 -0.06 2.84
N LEU A 42 -5.22 -1.14 2.29
CA LEU A 42 -4.60 -2.47 2.30
C LEU A 42 -3.23 -2.47 1.61
N SER A 43 -3.12 -1.80 0.46
CA SER A 43 -1.86 -1.67 -0.28
C SER A 43 -0.80 -0.94 0.54
N LEU A 44 -1.17 0.17 1.20
CA LEU A 44 -0.27 0.92 2.07
C LEU A 44 0.15 0.11 3.30
N VAL A 45 -0.77 -0.64 3.92
CA VAL A 45 -0.46 -1.51 5.07
C VAL A 45 0.54 -2.59 4.67
N LEU A 46 0.31 -3.27 3.56
CA LEU A 46 1.19 -4.33 3.08
C LEU A 46 2.59 -3.79 2.72
N MET A 47 2.64 -2.66 2.02
CA MET A 47 3.91 -2.00 1.68
C MET A 47 4.63 -1.49 2.93
N SER A 48 3.91 -0.93 3.91
CA SER A 48 4.48 -0.44 5.17
C SER A 48 5.03 -1.59 6.01
N THR A 49 4.32 -2.72 6.08
CA THR A 49 4.75 -3.91 6.81
C THR A 49 6.09 -4.42 6.27
N ILE A 50 6.23 -4.53 4.96
CA ILE A 50 7.48 -4.96 4.32
C ILE A 50 8.62 -3.96 4.61
N ARG A 51 8.33 -2.66 4.50
CA ARG A 51 9.33 -1.61 4.76
C ARG A 51 9.75 -1.53 6.22
N GLU A 52 8.84 -1.81 7.15
CA GLU A 52 9.12 -1.79 8.58
C GLU A 52 10.01 -2.99 8.97
N ILE A 53 9.70 -4.18 8.47
CA ILE A 53 10.52 -5.39 8.64
C ILE A 53 11.94 -5.15 8.11
N LEU A 54 12.06 -4.69 6.86
CA LEU A 54 13.36 -4.54 6.20
C LEU A 54 14.15 -3.32 6.68
N GLY A 55 13.47 -2.26 7.10
CA GLY A 55 14.08 -1.01 7.54
C GLY A 55 14.46 -0.97 9.02
N THR A 56 13.77 -1.72 9.88
CA THR A 56 13.99 -1.69 11.35
C THR A 56 14.20 -3.07 12.00
N GLY A 57 13.95 -4.17 11.28
CA GLY A 57 14.05 -5.53 11.82
C GLY A 57 12.94 -5.88 12.83
N LYS A 58 11.91 -5.02 12.96
CA LYS A 58 10.80 -5.16 13.90
C LYS A 58 9.47 -5.17 13.16
N LEU A 59 8.47 -5.82 13.76
CA LEU A 59 7.10 -5.86 13.28
C LEU A 59 6.16 -5.20 14.29
N LEU A 60 5.22 -4.40 13.78
CA LEU A 60 4.16 -3.75 14.56
C LEU A 60 4.71 -2.87 15.68
N VAL A 61 5.64 -1.98 15.37
CA VAL A 61 6.20 -1.03 16.34
C VAL A 61 5.19 0.09 16.59
N ALA A 62 4.36 -0.06 17.62
CA ALA A 62 3.45 0.99 18.08
C ALA A 62 4.06 1.73 19.27
N LYS A 63 5.08 2.57 19.01
CA LYS A 63 5.75 3.40 20.03
C LYS A 63 4.77 4.29 20.78
N ASP A 64 3.78 4.85 20.09
CA ASP A 64 2.77 5.74 20.67
C ASP A 64 1.84 5.02 21.66
N PHE A 65 1.72 3.70 21.55
CA PHE A 65 0.94 2.85 22.46
C PHE A 65 1.82 2.07 23.46
N GLY A 66 3.12 2.41 23.54
CA GLY A 66 4.06 1.74 24.44
C GLY A 66 4.48 0.32 24.02
N PHE A 67 4.13 -0.11 22.80
CA PHE A 67 4.46 -1.45 22.30
C PHE A 67 5.72 -1.39 21.42
N ALA A 68 6.78 -2.04 21.88
CA ALA A 68 8.09 -2.01 21.24
C ALA A 68 8.20 -2.85 19.95
N GLY A 69 7.11 -3.54 19.56
CA GLY A 69 7.07 -4.45 18.42
C GLY A 69 7.73 -5.80 18.69
N PHE A 70 7.44 -6.78 17.83
CA PHE A 70 8.15 -8.06 17.82
C PHE A 70 9.50 -7.87 17.10
N LYS A 71 10.62 -8.19 17.77
CA LYS A 71 11.95 -8.19 17.15
C LYS A 71 12.12 -9.48 16.34
N LEU A 72 12.25 -9.38 15.02
CA LEU A 72 12.55 -10.54 14.16
C LEU A 72 14.04 -10.64 13.79
N PHE A 73 14.74 -9.52 13.61
CA PHE A 73 16.15 -9.51 13.20
C PHE A 73 16.99 -8.46 13.95
N ASN A 74 18.31 -8.65 13.97
CA ASN A 74 19.27 -7.77 14.61
C ASN A 74 19.37 -6.43 13.85
N GLU A 75 19.40 -5.29 14.56
CA GLU A 75 19.45 -3.94 13.99
C GLU A 75 20.70 -3.69 13.11
N ALA A 76 21.73 -4.54 13.24
CA ALA A 76 22.94 -4.50 12.42
C ALA A 76 22.71 -4.78 10.93
N PHE A 77 21.65 -5.52 10.57
CA PHE A 77 21.27 -5.80 9.17
C PHE A 77 20.15 -4.88 8.67
N ALA A 78 19.66 -3.95 9.50
CA ALA A 78 18.57 -3.06 9.14
C ALA A 78 19.04 -2.04 8.09
N ALA A 79 18.58 -2.22 6.85
CA ALA A 79 18.88 -1.30 5.76
C ALA A 79 18.04 -0.03 5.94
N LYS A 80 18.56 0.96 6.69
CA LYS A 80 17.91 2.29 6.87
C LYS A 80 17.55 2.97 5.54
N ILE A 81 18.20 2.58 4.45
CA ILE A 81 17.88 2.97 3.07
C ILE A 81 16.43 2.60 2.68
N MET A 82 15.85 1.53 3.22
CA MET A 82 14.49 1.09 2.92
C MET A 82 13.39 2.04 3.45
N ILE A 83 13.74 2.84 4.47
CA ILE A 83 12.85 3.85 5.05
C ILE A 83 12.82 5.12 4.17
N SER A 84 13.90 5.40 3.45
CA SER A 84 13.99 6.57 2.56
C SER A 84 13.08 6.44 1.31
N PRO A 85 12.79 7.55 0.61
CA PRO A 85 11.99 7.54 -0.62
C PRO A 85 12.40 6.48 -1.67
N PRO A 86 13.70 6.28 -2.01
CA PRO A 86 14.09 5.25 -2.98
C PRO A 86 13.74 3.83 -2.51
N GLY A 87 13.82 3.54 -1.21
CA GLY A 87 13.41 2.26 -0.65
C GLY A 87 11.91 1.98 -0.83
N GLY A 88 11.09 3.03 -0.77
CA GLY A 88 9.65 2.95 -1.06
C GLY A 88 9.37 2.54 -2.51
N PHE A 89 10.02 3.18 -3.48
CA PHE A 89 9.85 2.85 -4.90
C PHE A 89 10.33 1.44 -5.24
N ILE A 90 11.45 0.99 -4.66
CA ILE A 90 11.94 -0.38 -4.86
C ILE A 90 10.93 -1.40 -4.32
N THR A 91 10.39 -1.17 -3.12
CA THR A 91 9.39 -2.06 -2.52
C THR A 91 8.12 -2.11 -3.37
N PHE A 92 7.65 -0.96 -3.84
CA PHE A 92 6.48 -0.87 -4.73
C PHE A 92 6.71 -1.61 -6.05
N GLY A 93 7.87 -1.43 -6.68
CA GLY A 93 8.22 -2.12 -7.93
C GLY A 93 8.28 -3.64 -7.77
N LEU A 94 8.89 -4.13 -6.67
CA LEU A 94 8.95 -5.56 -6.38
C LEU A 94 7.57 -6.15 -6.10
N LEU A 95 6.72 -5.44 -5.36
CA LEU A 95 5.33 -5.85 -5.12
C LEU A 95 4.53 -5.94 -6.42
N MET A 96 4.64 -4.94 -7.29
CA MET A 96 3.97 -4.97 -8.59
C MET A 96 4.49 -6.08 -9.48
N ALA A 97 5.80 -6.33 -9.50
CA ALA A 97 6.39 -7.45 -10.24
C ALA A 97 5.85 -8.80 -9.72
N LEU A 98 5.76 -8.98 -8.41
CA LEU A 98 5.22 -10.18 -7.79
C LEU A 98 3.73 -10.38 -8.12
N ILE A 99 2.91 -9.33 -8.00
CA ILE A 99 1.48 -9.38 -8.30
C ILE A 99 1.27 -9.71 -9.77
N ASN A 100 2.00 -9.07 -10.68
CA ASN A 100 1.92 -9.32 -12.12
C ASN A 100 2.34 -10.77 -12.45
N TYR A 101 3.42 -11.26 -11.83
CA TYR A 101 3.85 -12.66 -11.99
C TYR A 101 2.79 -13.67 -11.53
N ILE A 102 2.15 -13.42 -10.39
CA ILE A 102 1.07 -14.27 -9.88
C ILE A 102 -0.17 -14.18 -10.78
N SER A 103 -0.51 -12.98 -11.26
CA SER A 103 -1.64 -12.75 -12.17
C SER A 103 -1.46 -13.50 -13.49
N GLN A 104 -0.30 -13.35 -14.14
CA GLN A 104 0.03 -14.07 -15.37
C GLN A 104 -0.02 -15.59 -15.19
N ARG A 105 0.48 -16.10 -14.05
CA ARG A 105 0.38 -17.54 -13.74
C ARG A 105 -1.06 -18.01 -13.54
N ARG A 106 -1.91 -17.18 -12.93
CA ARG A 106 -3.35 -17.47 -12.75
C ARG A 106 -4.09 -17.46 -14.08
N GLU A 107 -3.84 -16.47 -14.92
CA GLU A 107 -4.39 -16.37 -16.28
C GLU A 107 -3.92 -17.52 -17.17
N ALA A 108 -2.63 -17.87 -17.14
CA ALA A 108 -2.11 -19.02 -17.88
C ALA A 108 -2.73 -20.36 -17.43
N ARG A 109 -3.04 -20.51 -16.14
CA ARG A 109 -3.77 -21.69 -15.63
C ARG A 109 -5.27 -21.66 -15.98
N ALA A 110 -5.87 -20.48 -16.09
CA ALA A 110 -7.27 -20.32 -16.46
C ALA A 110 -7.49 -20.54 -17.97
N ASN A 111 -6.53 -20.13 -18.81
CA ASN A 111 -6.59 -20.24 -20.27
C ASN A 111 -6.05 -21.60 -20.81
N GLY A 112 -5.51 -22.44 -19.94
CA GLY A 112 -5.08 -23.81 -20.25
C GLY A 112 -6.13 -24.89 -19.93
N ARG A 113 -7.40 -24.50 -19.79
CA ARG A 113 -8.56 -25.40 -19.66
C ARG A 113 -9.50 -25.22 -20.85
#